data_AF-A0A7C3INS1-F1
#
_entry.id   AF-A0A7C3INS1-F1
#
_cell.length_a   1.000
_cell.length_b   1.000
_cell.length_c   1.000
_cell.angle_alpha   90.00
_cell.angle_beta   90.00
_cell.angle_gamma   90.00
#
_symmetry.space_group_name_H-M   'P 1'
#
loop_
_entity.id
_entity.type
_entity.pdbx_description
1 polymer ?
#
loop_
_entity_poly.entity_id
_entity_poly.type
_entity_poly.pdbx_seq_one_letter_code
_entity_poly.pdbx_strand_id
1 'polypeptide(L)'
;MTSELSRREFLKLSGALAGSFLLSPIGKIIPQETQEEMPDRPFPFINQKNKSQCAVASMTMLIAAFLEKHGKDNDINKLYDEILSSFGRPIENNSSGVFGNELIQILKKNGQKFGYEIITENKRSYDPLRMDYLLKQNGPAIVDVNANYLPDTVNHWVVIVKIKEADNKFYINIADPARAKEYSHYLPRPSKTPKDMVFEPDGTIFLPWETFSDSAGSVFIQLKDKLGKQNKNQILYQQCLYPLSNLKTGTPTPGVD
;
A
#
# COMPACT_ATOMS: atom_id res chain seq x y z
N MET A 1 28.06 -79.30 -18.16
CA MET A 1 27.20 -80.31 -17.52
C MET A 1 25.85 -79.63 -17.30
N THR A 2 24.96 -79.75 -18.30
CA THR A 2 23.66 -80.48 -18.23
C THR A 2 22.67 -79.79 -17.27
N SER A 3 21.44 -79.43 -17.61
CA SER A 3 20.60 -79.67 -18.79
C SER A 3 19.29 -78.87 -18.62
N GLU A 4 18.81 -78.31 -19.74
CA GLU A 4 17.42 -78.27 -20.25
C GLU A 4 16.14 -78.22 -19.36
N LEU A 5 15.24 -77.32 -19.81
CA LEU A 5 13.78 -77.47 -20.08
C LEU A 5 12.85 -77.79 -18.87
N SER A 6 11.71 -77.11 -18.67
CA SER A 6 10.52 -77.22 -19.53
C SER A 6 9.39 -76.25 -19.10
N ARG A 7 8.58 -75.86 -20.09
CA ARG A 7 7.30 -75.12 -20.04
C ARG A 7 6.11 -75.98 -19.57
N ARG A 8 4.97 -75.30 -19.32
CA ARG A 8 3.54 -75.71 -19.19
C ARG A 8 3.10 -75.78 -17.71
N GLU A 9 1.97 -75.23 -17.23
CA GLU A 9 0.59 -75.01 -17.71
C GLU A 9 -0.05 -73.80 -16.97
N PHE A 10 -0.78 -72.88 -17.63
CA PHE A 10 -2.22 -72.88 -17.96
C PHE A 10 -3.18 -72.40 -16.83
N LEU A 11 -3.52 -71.09 -16.88
CA LEU A 11 -4.87 -70.48 -16.78
C LEU A 11 -5.89 -70.96 -15.72
N LYS A 12 -6.27 -70.08 -14.76
CA LYS A 12 -7.57 -69.35 -14.70
C LYS A 12 -7.90 -68.79 -13.30
N LEU A 13 -8.80 -67.78 -13.33
CA LEU A 13 -9.61 -67.11 -12.28
C LEU A 13 -9.03 -65.75 -11.83
N SER A 14 -9.39 -64.62 -12.46
CA SER A 14 -10.68 -63.89 -12.49
C SER A 14 -11.06 -63.19 -11.18
N GLY A 15 -11.24 -61.87 -11.24
CA GLY A 15 -11.82 -61.02 -10.19
C GLY A 15 -10.93 -59.82 -9.88
N ALA A 16 -10.84 -58.82 -10.76
CA ALA A 16 -11.69 -57.64 -10.76
C ALA A 16 -11.68 -56.89 -9.42
N LEU A 17 -10.89 -55.81 -9.34
CA LEU A 17 -11.28 -54.57 -8.68
C LEU A 17 -10.58 -53.40 -9.34
N ALA A 18 -11.41 -52.50 -9.85
CA ALA A 18 -11.06 -51.30 -10.57
C ALA A 18 -10.36 -50.30 -9.63
N GLY A 19 -9.12 -49.96 -9.97
CA GLY A 19 -8.45 -48.77 -9.44
C GLY A 19 -8.48 -47.68 -10.51
N SER A 20 -9.43 -46.74 -10.38
CA SER A 20 -9.43 -45.48 -11.13
C SER A 20 -8.12 -44.73 -10.88
N PHE A 21 -7.17 -44.82 -11.81
CA PHE A 21 -6.10 -43.84 -11.93
C PHE A 21 -6.71 -42.57 -12.53
N LEU A 22 -7.11 -41.65 -11.65
CA LEU A 22 -7.37 -40.26 -11.99
C LEU A 22 -6.05 -39.67 -12.52
N LEU A 23 -6.03 -39.40 -13.81
CA LEU A 23 -5.07 -38.52 -14.45
C LEU A 23 -5.15 -37.15 -13.75
N SER A 24 -4.13 -36.80 -12.96
CA SER A 24 -3.95 -35.44 -12.47
C SER A 24 -3.88 -34.49 -13.67
N PRO A 25 -4.66 -33.39 -13.68
CA PRO A 25 -4.55 -32.42 -14.74
C PRO A 25 -3.17 -31.75 -14.65
N ILE A 26 -2.46 -31.77 -15.77
CA ILE A 26 -1.22 -31.05 -16.03
C ILE A 26 -1.45 -29.60 -15.59
N GLY A 27 -0.84 -29.22 -14.47
CA GLY A 27 -0.80 -27.85 -14.02
C GLY A 27 -0.08 -27.03 -15.09
N LYS A 28 -0.79 -26.10 -15.72
CA LYS A 28 -0.16 -25.04 -16.49
C LYS A 28 0.83 -24.34 -15.56
N ILE A 29 2.12 -24.49 -15.86
CA ILE A 29 3.16 -23.62 -15.32
C ILE A 29 2.84 -22.24 -15.87
N ILE A 30 2.15 -21.41 -15.07
CA ILE A 30 2.01 -19.99 -15.35
C ILE A 30 3.41 -19.42 -15.17
N PRO A 31 4.00 -18.77 -16.18
CA PRO A 31 5.25 -18.06 -16.00
C PRO A 31 5.04 -17.05 -14.88
N GLN A 32 5.82 -17.14 -13.80
CA GLN A 32 5.94 -16.01 -12.90
C GLN A 32 6.52 -14.87 -13.73
N GLU A 33 5.68 -13.91 -14.11
CA GLU A 33 6.17 -12.58 -14.48
C GLU A 33 6.96 -12.11 -13.26
N THR A 34 8.28 -12.17 -13.39
CA THR A 34 9.19 -11.39 -12.56
C THR A 34 8.68 -9.97 -12.62
N GLN A 35 8.02 -9.51 -11.56
CA GLN A 35 7.85 -8.08 -11.35
C GLN A 35 9.27 -7.53 -11.33
N GLU A 36 9.68 -6.86 -12.41
CA GLU A 36 10.88 -6.06 -12.40
C GLU A 36 10.74 -5.13 -11.20
N GLU A 37 11.50 -5.42 -10.14
CA GLU A 37 11.70 -4.48 -9.05
C GLU A 37 12.17 -3.20 -9.72
N MET A 38 11.31 -2.18 -9.73
CA MET A 38 11.71 -0.88 -10.21
C MET A 38 12.99 -0.48 -9.46
N PRO A 39 13.99 0.08 -10.17
CA PRO A 39 15.24 0.48 -9.52
C PRO A 39 14.92 1.31 -8.28
N ASP A 40 15.65 1.04 -7.20
CA ASP A 40 15.51 1.59 -5.85
C ASP A 40 15.73 3.12 -5.86
N ARG A 41 14.79 3.85 -6.47
CA ARG A 41 14.80 5.30 -6.52
C ARG A 41 14.36 5.79 -5.15
N PRO A 42 15.10 6.76 -4.56
CA PRO A 42 14.70 7.34 -3.30
C PRO A 42 13.29 7.91 -3.42
N PHE A 43 12.50 7.77 -2.35
CA PHE A 43 11.15 8.34 -2.30
C PHE A 43 11.20 9.84 -2.63
N PRO A 44 10.27 10.38 -3.44
CA PRO A 44 10.27 11.79 -3.85
C PRO A 44 9.86 12.69 -2.68
N PHE A 45 10.79 12.89 -1.75
CA PHE A 45 10.59 13.63 -0.52
C PHE A 45 10.74 15.14 -0.73
N ILE A 46 9.86 15.92 -0.09
CA ILE A 46 10.00 17.39 -0.03
C ILE A 46 9.54 17.93 1.34
N ASN A 47 10.28 18.91 1.85
CA ASN A 47 9.90 19.64 3.05
C ASN A 47 8.76 20.63 2.77
N GLN A 48 7.91 20.88 3.77
CA GLN A 48 7.01 22.01 3.75
C GLN A 48 7.81 23.32 3.75
N LYS A 49 7.42 24.27 2.88
CA LYS A 49 8.08 25.59 2.82
C LYS A 49 7.72 26.49 4.01
N ASN A 50 6.61 26.21 4.70
CA ASN A 50 6.23 26.87 5.96
C ASN A 50 5.39 25.95 6.87
N LYS A 51 5.10 26.41 8.10
CA LYS A 51 4.45 25.61 9.15
C LYS A 51 3.01 25.17 8.84
N SER A 52 2.34 25.80 7.88
CA SER A 52 0.94 25.54 7.54
C SER A 52 0.80 24.77 6.22
N GLN A 53 1.91 24.33 5.61
CA GLN A 53 1.94 23.70 4.29
C GLN A 53 2.23 22.19 4.29
N CYS A 54 2.07 21.50 5.42
CA CYS A 54 2.21 20.04 5.50
C CYS A 54 1.30 19.30 4.51
N ALA A 55 0.08 19.78 4.29
CA ALA A 55 -0.83 19.22 3.27
C ALA A 55 -0.28 19.37 1.85
N VAL A 56 0.26 20.55 1.52
CA VAL A 56 0.82 20.83 0.19
C VAL A 56 1.97 19.88 -0.09
N ALA A 57 2.93 19.83 0.83
CA ALA A 57 4.08 18.93 0.72
C ALA A 57 3.66 17.45 0.63
N SER A 58 2.72 17.01 1.46
CA SER A 58 2.23 15.62 1.45
C SER A 58 1.53 15.25 0.14
N MET A 59 0.72 16.16 -0.42
CA MET A 59 0.14 15.97 -1.75
C MET A 59 1.19 15.93 -2.84
N THR A 60 2.22 16.79 -2.76
CA THR A 60 3.35 16.77 -3.69
C THR A 60 4.05 15.43 -3.70
N MET A 61 4.42 14.91 -2.53
CA MET A 61 5.08 13.61 -2.41
C MET A 61 4.19 12.46 -2.92
N LEU A 62 2.89 12.48 -2.59
CA LEU A 62 1.93 11.47 -3.05
C LEU A 62 1.77 11.48 -4.58
N ILE A 63 1.62 12.67 -5.18
CA ILE A 63 1.47 12.81 -6.64
C ILE A 63 2.79 12.48 -7.36
N ALA A 64 3.93 12.93 -6.83
CA ALA A 64 5.25 12.62 -7.39
C ALA A 64 5.48 11.10 -7.42
N ALA A 65 5.23 10.40 -6.32
CA ALA A 65 5.38 8.95 -6.24
C ALA A 65 4.46 8.23 -7.24
N PHE A 66 3.23 8.73 -7.44
CA PHE A 66 2.34 8.23 -8.50
C PHE A 66 2.95 8.46 -9.88
N LEU A 67 3.40 9.67 -10.21
CA LEU A 67 3.99 9.98 -11.52
C LEU A 67 5.23 9.11 -11.82
N GLU A 68 6.12 8.94 -10.84
CA GLU A 68 7.32 8.10 -10.95
C GLU A 68 6.98 6.63 -11.19
N LYS A 69 5.98 6.09 -10.47
CA LYS A 69 5.45 4.72 -10.72
C LYS A 69 4.99 4.52 -12.15
N HIS A 70 4.55 5.59 -12.82
CA HIS A 70 4.13 5.57 -14.23
C HIS A 70 5.22 6.04 -15.21
N GLY A 71 6.49 6.07 -14.78
CA GLY A 71 7.62 6.45 -15.62
C GLY A 71 7.60 7.90 -16.07
N LYS A 72 6.84 8.77 -15.40
CA LYS A 72 6.79 10.20 -15.69
C LYS A 72 7.80 10.94 -14.82
N ASP A 73 8.76 11.56 -15.47
CA ASP A 73 9.67 12.48 -14.79
C ASP A 73 8.91 13.69 -14.25
N ASN A 74 9.29 14.17 -13.08
CA ASN A 74 8.67 15.34 -12.44
C ASN A 74 9.68 16.10 -11.59
N ASP A 75 9.72 17.42 -11.79
CA ASP A 75 10.45 18.34 -10.93
C ASP A 75 9.60 18.60 -9.68
N ILE A 76 9.99 18.00 -8.56
CA ILE A 76 9.23 18.04 -7.31
C ILE A 76 8.98 19.47 -6.80
N ASN A 77 9.89 20.41 -7.06
CA ASN A 77 9.71 21.80 -6.66
C ASN A 77 8.66 22.51 -7.52
N LYS A 78 8.66 22.26 -8.83
CA LYS A 78 7.61 22.76 -9.72
C LYS A 78 6.26 22.14 -9.36
N LEU A 79 6.22 20.83 -9.12
CA LEU A 79 5.00 20.15 -8.70
C LEU A 79 4.44 20.74 -7.40
N TYR A 80 5.30 21.07 -6.43
CA TYR A 80 4.90 21.76 -5.22
C TYR A 80 4.20 23.09 -5.50
N ASP A 81 4.78 23.91 -6.37
CA ASP A 81 4.23 25.24 -6.69
C ASP A 81 2.92 25.14 -7.50
N GLU A 82 2.78 24.13 -8.35
CA GLU A 82 1.52 23.82 -9.05
C GLU A 82 0.40 23.38 -8.09
N ILE A 83 0.74 22.52 -7.12
CA ILE A 83 -0.21 22.06 -6.10
C ILE A 83 -0.60 23.23 -5.18
N LEU A 84 0.37 24.03 -4.73
CA LEU A 84 0.10 25.22 -3.93
C LEU A 84 -0.83 26.19 -4.67
N SER A 85 -0.58 26.43 -5.95
CA SER A 85 -1.41 27.30 -6.79
C SER A 85 -2.82 26.73 -7.03
N SER A 86 -2.98 25.41 -6.95
CA SER A 86 -4.28 24.75 -7.15
C SER A 86 -5.32 25.12 -6.08
N PHE A 87 -4.89 25.55 -4.90
CA PHE A 87 -5.74 26.05 -3.82
C PHE A 87 -6.46 27.35 -4.15
N GLY A 88 -5.93 28.17 -5.07
CA GLY A 88 -6.53 29.46 -5.43
C GLY A 88 -6.52 30.51 -4.30
N ARG A 89 -5.80 30.25 -3.21
CA ARG A 89 -5.61 31.16 -2.08
C ARG A 89 -4.19 31.00 -1.51
N PRO A 90 -3.62 32.02 -0.86
CA PRO A 90 -2.39 31.84 -0.11
C PRO A 90 -2.60 30.89 1.08
N ILE A 91 -1.56 30.11 1.40
CA ILE A 91 -1.45 29.36 2.65
C ILE A 91 -0.31 30.00 3.45
N GLU A 92 -0.69 30.99 4.24
CA GLU A 92 0.23 31.82 5.03
C GLU A 92 0.86 31.03 6.17
N ASN A 93 2.05 31.48 6.58
CA ASN A 93 2.76 30.91 7.72
C ASN A 93 1.97 31.15 9.02
N ASN A 94 1.85 30.12 9.86
CA ASN A 94 1.08 30.14 11.12
C ASN A 94 -0.44 30.33 10.96
N SER A 95 -1.00 30.04 9.78
CA SER A 95 -2.45 29.96 9.57
C SER A 95 -2.99 28.56 9.90
N SER A 96 -4.32 28.40 9.86
CA SER A 96 -5.06 27.13 10.07
C SER A 96 -4.68 26.00 9.11
N GLY A 97 -3.84 26.27 8.09
CA GLY A 97 -3.41 25.27 7.12
C GLY A 97 -4.51 24.85 6.16
N VAL A 98 -4.60 23.54 5.94
CA VAL A 98 -5.52 22.90 4.99
C VAL A 98 -6.31 21.83 5.72
N PHE A 99 -7.63 21.89 5.58
CA PHE A 99 -8.55 20.90 6.14
C PHE A 99 -8.72 19.69 5.22
N GLY A 100 -9.12 18.55 5.77
CA GLY A 100 -9.22 17.29 5.00
C GLY A 100 -10.18 17.35 3.81
N ASN A 101 -11.28 18.10 3.92
CA ASN A 101 -12.23 18.31 2.82
C ASN A 101 -11.60 19.12 1.67
N GLU A 102 -10.84 20.17 1.99
CA GLU A 102 -10.12 20.99 1.03
C GLU A 102 -9.03 20.17 0.33
N LEU A 103 -8.24 19.40 1.10
CA LEU A 103 -7.23 18.48 0.57
C LEU A 103 -7.84 17.50 -0.45
N ILE A 104 -8.97 16.87 -0.11
CA ILE A 104 -9.70 15.96 -1.02
C ILE A 104 -10.14 16.68 -2.31
N GLN A 105 -10.65 17.91 -2.22
CA GLN A 105 -11.06 18.68 -3.39
C GLN A 105 -9.88 19.01 -4.30
N ILE A 106 -8.75 19.44 -3.73
CA ILE A 106 -7.54 19.76 -4.49
C ILE A 106 -6.93 18.52 -5.13
N LEU A 107 -6.90 17.38 -4.44
CA LEU A 107 -6.46 16.12 -5.04
C LEU A 107 -7.38 15.70 -6.20
N LYS A 108 -8.70 15.83 -6.08
CA LYS A 108 -9.63 15.52 -7.20
C LYS A 108 -9.40 16.42 -8.40
N LYS A 109 -9.21 17.73 -8.18
CA LYS A 109 -8.89 18.70 -9.24
C LYS A 109 -7.59 18.32 -9.96
N ASN A 110 -6.54 18.01 -9.21
CA ASN A 110 -5.25 17.58 -9.76
C ASN A 110 -5.31 16.21 -10.44
N GLY A 111 -6.20 15.31 -10.00
CA GLY A 111 -6.42 14.00 -10.64
C GLY A 111 -6.85 14.11 -12.09
N GLN A 112 -7.58 15.18 -12.47
CA GLN A 112 -7.91 15.45 -13.87
C GLN A 112 -6.67 15.78 -14.72
N LYS A 113 -5.70 16.50 -14.14
CA LYS A 113 -4.45 16.89 -14.79
C LYS A 113 -3.47 15.71 -14.88
N PHE A 114 -3.28 14.98 -13.79
CA PHE A 114 -2.22 13.98 -13.67
C PHE A 114 -2.67 12.55 -14.00
N GLY A 115 -3.98 12.31 -14.10
CA GLY A 115 -4.56 11.05 -14.57
C GLY A 115 -4.82 10.01 -13.48
N TYR A 116 -5.11 10.45 -12.26
CA TYR A 116 -5.44 9.57 -11.13
C TYR A 116 -6.85 9.81 -10.59
N GLU A 117 -7.35 8.85 -9.83
CA GLU A 117 -8.49 8.97 -8.93
C GLU A 117 -8.04 8.82 -7.48
N ILE A 118 -8.77 9.43 -6.56
CA ILE A 118 -8.52 9.24 -5.13
C ILE A 118 -9.27 8.02 -4.60
N ILE A 119 -8.64 7.27 -3.70
CA ILE A 119 -9.27 6.28 -2.83
C ILE A 119 -9.25 6.87 -1.43
N THR A 120 -10.41 6.90 -0.76
CA THR A 120 -10.53 7.36 0.63
C THR A 120 -11.20 6.29 1.47
N GLU A 121 -10.65 5.98 2.64
CA GLU A 121 -11.32 5.12 3.62
C GLU A 121 -11.41 5.84 4.98
N ASN A 122 -12.59 6.36 5.31
CA ASN A 122 -12.83 7.12 6.56
C ASN A 122 -13.20 6.24 7.76
N LYS A 123 -12.98 4.92 7.68
CA LYS A 123 -13.31 3.95 8.74
C LYS A 123 -12.18 2.95 8.85
N ARG A 124 -11.24 3.14 9.77
CA ARG A 124 -10.22 2.11 10.02
C ARG A 124 -9.85 1.98 11.49
N SER A 125 -9.73 0.72 11.90
CA SER A 125 -8.69 0.29 12.82
C SER A 125 -7.37 0.33 12.05
N TYR A 126 -6.35 1.01 12.57
CA TYR A 126 -4.98 1.00 12.04
C TYR A 126 -4.38 -0.40 12.26
N ASP A 127 -4.89 -1.37 11.49
CA ASP A 127 -4.37 -2.71 11.38
C ASP A 127 -3.18 -2.71 10.40
N PRO A 128 -1.97 -3.10 10.85
CA PRO A 128 -0.75 -2.98 10.05
C PRO A 128 -0.79 -3.88 8.82
N LEU A 129 -1.36 -5.09 8.92
CA LEU A 129 -1.43 -6.03 7.79
C LEU A 129 -2.34 -5.52 6.67
N ARG A 130 -3.51 -4.99 7.02
CA ARG A 130 -4.42 -4.36 6.06
C ARG A 130 -3.77 -3.15 5.39
N MET A 131 -3.08 -2.31 6.16
CA MET A 131 -2.41 -1.14 5.59
C MET A 131 -1.25 -1.53 4.67
N ASP A 132 -0.47 -2.54 5.03
CA ASP A 132 0.60 -3.07 4.18
C ASP A 132 0.05 -3.58 2.84
N TYR A 133 -1.04 -4.36 2.88
CA TYR A 133 -1.75 -4.82 1.68
C TYR A 133 -2.17 -3.65 0.77
N LEU A 134 -2.75 -2.60 1.34
CA LEU A 134 -3.22 -1.44 0.57
C LEU A 134 -2.07 -0.60 0.01
N LEU A 135 -0.99 -0.44 0.75
CA LEU A 135 0.21 0.27 0.30
C LEU A 135 0.88 -0.49 -0.86
N LYS A 136 0.99 -1.82 -0.77
CA LYS A 136 1.48 -2.67 -1.86
C LYS A 136 0.60 -2.59 -3.11
N GLN A 137 -0.73 -2.51 -2.94
CA GLN A 137 -1.65 -2.44 -4.06
C GLN A 137 -1.63 -1.07 -4.77
N ASN A 138 -1.73 0.03 -4.02
CA ASN A 138 -2.00 1.35 -4.59
C ASN A 138 -0.80 2.32 -4.47
N GLY A 139 0.20 2.00 -3.65
CA GLY A 139 1.32 2.88 -3.34
C GLY A 139 1.10 3.70 -2.06
N PRO A 140 1.88 4.77 -1.87
CA PRO A 140 1.85 5.61 -0.66
C PRO A 140 0.47 6.20 -0.35
N ALA A 141 0.26 6.62 0.90
CA ALA A 141 -1.00 7.20 1.36
C ALA A 141 -0.79 8.45 2.21
N ILE A 142 -1.62 9.48 2.03
CA ILE A 142 -1.71 10.60 2.98
C ILE A 142 -2.60 10.19 4.15
N VAL A 143 -2.15 10.56 5.36
CA VAL A 143 -2.89 10.38 6.61
C VAL A 143 -2.80 11.63 7.46
N ASP A 144 -3.82 11.85 8.29
CA ASP A 144 -3.72 12.80 9.41
C ASP A 144 -3.12 12.12 10.62
N VAL A 145 -2.23 12.82 11.29
CA VAL A 145 -1.65 12.43 12.58
C VAL A 145 -1.60 13.63 13.50
N ASN A 146 -1.51 13.38 14.80
CA ASN A 146 -1.14 14.39 15.76
C ASN A 146 0.35 14.76 15.60
N ALA A 147 0.68 16.05 15.59
CA ALA A 147 2.04 16.53 15.44
C ALA A 147 2.99 15.94 16.51
N ASN A 148 4.15 15.48 16.08
CA ASN A 148 5.09 14.74 16.92
C ASN A 148 4.66 13.34 17.36
N TYR A 149 3.54 12.82 16.84
CA TYR A 149 3.02 11.50 17.19
C TYR A 149 2.73 11.38 18.70
N LEU A 150 2.25 12.48 19.29
CA LEU A 150 1.85 12.57 20.69
C LEU A 150 0.36 12.95 20.77
N PRO A 151 -0.39 12.41 21.74
CA PRO A 151 -1.76 12.84 22.02
C PRO A 151 -1.87 14.36 22.21
N ASP A 152 -3.02 14.93 21.87
CA ASP A 152 -3.41 16.33 22.15
C ASP A 152 -2.56 17.41 21.46
N THR A 153 -1.96 17.09 20.32
CA THR A 153 -1.22 18.06 19.49
C THR A 153 -2.02 18.42 18.23
N VAL A 154 -1.57 19.47 17.54
CA VAL A 154 -2.23 19.93 16.31
C VAL A 154 -2.18 18.87 15.21
N ASN A 155 -3.24 18.80 14.40
CA ASN A 155 -3.29 17.90 13.25
C ASN A 155 -2.16 18.23 12.25
N HIS A 156 -1.55 17.18 11.71
CA HIS A 156 -0.44 17.23 10.78
C HIS A 156 -0.63 16.18 9.68
N TRP A 157 -0.34 16.57 8.43
CA TRP A 157 -0.44 15.69 7.28
C TRP A 157 0.93 15.06 6.99
N VAL A 158 0.96 13.73 6.88
CA VAL A 158 2.15 12.96 6.52
C VAL A 158 1.82 11.94 5.43
N VAL A 159 2.85 11.38 4.79
CA VAL A 159 2.68 10.29 3.83
C VAL A 159 3.23 8.99 4.41
N ILE A 160 2.44 7.93 4.39
CA ILE A 160 2.90 6.57 4.67
C ILE A 160 3.46 5.99 3.39
N VAL A 161 4.69 5.50 3.44
CA VAL A 161 5.40 4.93 2.29
C VAL A 161 5.30 3.40 2.29
N LYS A 162 5.64 2.77 3.42
CA LYS A 162 5.64 1.31 3.56
C LYS A 162 5.52 0.88 5.02
N ILE A 163 5.13 -0.37 5.22
CA ILE A 163 5.19 -1.06 6.52
C ILE A 163 6.30 -2.12 6.44
N LYS A 164 7.08 -2.26 7.50
CA LYS A 164 8.08 -3.31 7.65
C LYS A 164 7.75 -4.14 8.88
N GLU A 165 7.95 -5.44 8.78
CA GLU A 165 7.91 -6.35 9.93
C GLU A 165 9.34 -6.75 10.29
N ALA A 166 9.71 -6.62 11.56
CA ALA A 166 10.99 -7.05 12.10
C ALA A 166 10.80 -7.54 13.54
N ASP A 167 11.39 -8.67 13.90
CA ASP A 167 11.31 -9.27 15.24
C ASP A 167 9.87 -9.39 15.78
N ASN A 168 8.93 -9.82 14.92
CA ASN A 168 7.49 -9.92 15.20
C ASN A 168 6.82 -8.60 15.62
N LYS A 169 7.41 -7.46 15.22
CA LYS A 169 6.85 -6.12 15.43
C LYS A 169 6.68 -5.41 14.09
N PHE A 170 5.63 -4.62 14.01
CA PHE A 170 5.38 -3.75 12.86
C PHE A 170 6.00 -2.38 13.08
N TYR A 171 6.57 -1.88 12.00
CA TYR A 171 7.12 -0.55 11.90
C TYR A 171 6.59 0.11 10.64
N ILE A 172 6.53 1.43 10.67
CA ILE A 172 6.06 2.22 9.55
C ILE A 172 7.17 3.13 9.08
N ASN A 173 7.28 3.27 7.76
CA ASN A 173 8.10 4.29 7.14
C ASN A 173 7.20 5.40 6.61
N ILE A 174 7.44 6.62 7.06
CA ILE A 174 6.64 7.80 6.71
C ILE A 174 7.52 8.92 6.15
N ALA A 175 6.97 9.72 5.26
CA ALA A 175 7.53 11.02 4.89
C ALA A 175 6.77 12.12 5.63
N ASP A 176 7.43 12.68 6.65
CA ASP A 176 6.92 13.82 7.40
C ASP A 176 7.49 15.12 6.80
N PRO A 177 6.66 15.97 6.18
CA PRO A 177 7.14 17.17 5.50
C PRO A 177 7.66 18.25 6.45
N ALA A 178 7.39 18.17 7.75
CA ALA A 178 7.96 19.08 8.74
C ALA A 178 9.37 18.64 9.19
N ARG A 179 9.86 17.49 8.72
CA ARG A 179 11.02 16.79 9.29
C ARG A 179 11.91 16.13 8.24
N ALA A 180 12.84 16.88 7.67
CA ALA A 180 13.99 16.30 6.96
C ALA A 180 15.15 15.99 7.92
N LYS A 181 16.04 15.08 7.49
CA LYS A 181 17.33 14.80 8.14
C LYS A 181 18.13 16.07 8.39
N GLU A 182 18.08 17.03 7.46
CA GLU A 182 18.72 18.35 7.58
C GLU A 182 18.10 19.24 8.65
N TYR A 183 16.88 18.97 9.11
CA TYR A 183 16.21 19.70 10.20
C TYR A 183 16.08 18.86 11.47
N SER A 184 16.73 17.68 11.52
CA SER A 184 16.68 16.77 12.66
C SER A 184 17.14 17.42 13.98
N HIS A 185 18.04 18.40 13.89
CA HIS A 185 18.52 19.19 15.03
C HIS A 185 17.51 20.21 15.58
N TYR A 186 16.43 20.51 14.84
CA TYR A 186 15.32 21.37 15.27
C TYR A 186 14.07 20.60 15.70
N LEU A 187 14.09 19.27 15.62
CA LEU A 187 13.01 18.45 16.14
C LEU A 187 12.88 18.73 17.64
N PRO A 188 11.67 19.00 18.12
CA PRO A 188 11.50 19.71 19.38
C PRO A 188 11.90 18.85 20.58
N ARG A 189 13.18 18.86 20.95
CA ARG A 189 13.78 18.15 22.09
C ARG A 189 13.65 16.61 22.02
N PRO A 190 14.65 15.86 22.50
CA PRO A 190 14.57 14.40 22.61
C PRO A 190 13.30 13.92 23.35
N SER A 191 12.76 14.72 24.27
CA SER A 191 11.53 14.42 25.01
C SER A 191 10.24 14.42 24.18
N LYS A 192 10.24 14.98 22.96
CA LYS A 192 9.07 14.94 22.05
C LYS A 192 9.34 14.14 20.78
N THR A 193 10.47 13.42 20.75
CA THR A 193 10.77 12.47 19.68
C THR A 193 10.39 11.10 20.21
N PRO A 194 9.50 10.35 19.54
CA PRO A 194 9.19 9.01 20.00
C PRO A 194 10.44 8.14 20.09
N LYS A 195 10.43 7.23 21.06
CA LYS A 195 11.47 6.23 21.20
C LYS A 195 11.54 5.39 19.91
N ASP A 196 12.74 4.99 19.52
CA ASP A 196 13.01 4.12 18.36
C ASP A 196 12.65 4.74 16.99
N MET A 197 12.45 6.06 16.93
CA MET A 197 12.32 6.80 15.68
C MET A 197 13.69 6.99 15.01
N VAL A 198 13.80 6.63 13.72
CA VAL A 198 15.06 6.67 12.95
C VAL A 198 14.85 7.42 11.63
N PHE A 199 15.77 8.34 11.30
CA PHE A 199 15.78 9.04 10.01
C PHE A 199 16.50 8.21 8.95
N GLU A 200 15.82 7.90 7.85
CA GLU A 200 16.42 7.23 6.68
C GLU A 200 17.08 8.27 5.74
N PRO A 201 18.10 7.87 4.95
CA PRO A 201 18.81 8.78 4.04
C PRO A 201 17.94 9.41 2.94
N ASP A 202 16.82 8.78 2.59
CA ASP A 202 15.85 9.25 1.59
C ASP A 202 14.89 10.33 2.15
N GLY A 203 15.10 10.78 3.38
CA GLY A 203 14.27 11.77 4.06
C GLY A 203 13.08 11.19 4.81
N THR A 204 12.81 9.89 4.67
CA THR A 204 11.73 9.22 5.40
C THR A 204 12.12 8.92 6.86
N ILE A 205 11.12 8.62 7.67
CA ILE A 205 11.23 8.35 9.10
C ILE A 205 10.65 6.97 9.36
N PHE A 206 11.45 6.13 9.99
CA PHE A 206 11.05 4.84 10.50
C PHE A 206 10.62 4.98 11.96
N LEU A 207 9.45 4.47 12.32
CA LEU A 207 8.97 4.46 13.71
C LEU A 207 8.13 3.21 14.03
N PRO A 208 8.00 2.84 15.32
CA PRO A 208 7.12 1.75 15.73
C PRO A 208 5.66 2.00 15.31
N TRP A 209 4.97 0.94 14.88
CA TRP A 209 3.57 1.02 14.44
C TRP A 209 2.65 1.63 15.51
N GLU A 210 2.77 1.16 16.76
CA GLU A 210 1.91 1.60 17.87
C GLU A 210 2.01 3.12 18.10
N THR A 211 3.23 3.66 18.06
CA THR A 211 3.47 5.11 18.16
C THR A 211 2.74 5.88 17.06
N PHE A 212 2.79 5.37 15.83
CA PHE A 212 2.08 5.98 14.72
C PHE A 212 0.57 5.85 14.88
N SER A 213 0.07 4.64 15.12
CA SER A 213 -1.37 4.33 15.16
C SER A 213 -2.10 5.09 16.26
N ASP A 214 -1.46 5.28 17.42
CA ASP A 214 -2.05 6.02 18.54
C ASP A 214 -2.19 7.52 18.24
N SER A 215 -1.42 8.03 17.28
CA SER A 215 -1.46 9.42 16.84
C SER A 215 -2.32 9.66 15.61
N ALA A 216 -2.67 8.60 14.88
CA ALA A 216 -3.29 8.71 13.57
C ALA A 216 -4.79 8.98 13.68
N GLY A 217 -5.28 9.89 12.82
CA GLY A 217 -6.67 10.34 12.81
C GLY A 217 -7.59 9.42 12.03
N SER A 218 -8.45 9.95 11.18
CA SER A 218 -9.44 9.14 10.43
C SER A 218 -9.27 9.19 8.91
N VAL A 219 -8.32 9.99 8.43
CA VAL A 219 -8.09 10.23 7.01
C VAL A 219 -7.05 9.25 6.50
N PHE A 220 -7.40 8.57 5.42
CA PHE A 220 -6.47 7.76 4.64
C PHE A 220 -6.78 7.97 3.16
N ILE A 221 -5.81 8.50 2.42
CA ILE A 221 -5.99 8.89 1.01
C ILE A 221 -4.87 8.29 0.17
N GLN A 222 -5.24 7.46 -0.80
CA GLN A 222 -4.34 6.92 -1.81
C GLN A 222 -4.74 7.39 -3.20
N LEU A 223 -3.83 7.25 -4.16
CA LEU A 223 -4.11 7.46 -5.57
C LEU A 223 -4.19 6.11 -6.27
N LYS A 224 -5.06 6.02 -7.26
CA LYS A 224 -5.11 4.91 -8.22
C LYS A 224 -5.21 5.45 -9.62
N ASP A 225 -4.90 4.61 -10.60
CA ASP A 225 -5.18 4.91 -11.99
C ASP A 225 -6.64 5.28 -12.20
N LYS A 226 -6.86 6.36 -12.96
CA LYS A 226 -8.18 6.63 -13.52
C LYS A 226 -8.49 5.55 -14.56
N LEU A 227 -9.58 4.81 -14.36
CA LEU A 227 -10.00 3.74 -15.29
C LEU A 227 -10.12 4.32 -16.70
N GLY A 228 -9.19 3.94 -17.57
CA GLY A 228 -8.99 4.54 -18.90
C GLY A 228 -7.63 4.26 -19.54
N LYS A 229 -6.65 3.77 -18.77
CA LYS A 229 -5.36 3.27 -19.27
C LYS A 229 -4.94 1.93 -18.67
N GLN A 230 -5.88 1.03 -18.39
CA GLN A 230 -5.49 -0.32 -18.00
C GLN A 230 -4.93 -1.07 -19.20
N ASN A 231 -3.66 -1.45 -19.11
CA ASN A 231 -3.08 -2.53 -19.90
C ASN A 231 -3.94 -3.78 -19.64
N LYS A 232 -4.45 -4.41 -20.71
CA LYS A 232 -5.43 -5.52 -20.64
C LYS A 232 -5.01 -6.70 -19.75
N ASN A 233 -3.74 -6.78 -19.36
CA ASN A 233 -3.19 -7.85 -18.53
C ASN A 233 -3.56 -7.75 -17.03
N GLN A 234 -3.95 -6.58 -16.51
CA GLN A 234 -4.32 -6.45 -15.08
C GLN A 234 -5.74 -6.92 -14.74
N ILE A 235 -6.65 -6.99 -15.73
CA ILE A 235 -8.06 -7.38 -15.51
C ILE A 235 -8.17 -8.88 -15.17
N LEU A 236 -7.21 -9.71 -15.59
CA LEU A 236 -7.22 -11.15 -15.29
C LEU A 236 -6.92 -11.47 -13.81
N TYR A 237 -6.11 -10.65 -13.12
CA TYR A 237 -5.72 -10.94 -11.72
C TYR A 237 -6.86 -10.70 -10.72
N GLN A 238 -7.75 -9.72 -10.96
CA GLN A 238 -8.88 -9.46 -10.06
C GLN A 238 -9.98 -10.52 -10.13
N GLN A 239 -10.09 -11.26 -11.24
CA GLN A 239 -11.09 -12.32 -11.39
C GLN A 239 -10.66 -13.66 -10.74
N CYS A 240 -9.37 -13.87 -10.50
CA CYS A 240 -8.87 -15.12 -9.90
C CYS A 240 -8.86 -15.12 -8.36
N LEU A 241 -8.92 -13.96 -7.68
CA LEU A 241 -8.84 -13.87 -6.22
C LEU A 241 -10.20 -13.71 -5.50
N TYR A 242 -11.32 -13.68 -6.24
CA TYR A 242 -12.67 -13.68 -5.67
C TYR A 242 -13.53 -14.87 -6.15
N PRO A 243 -13.29 -16.09 -5.64
CA PRO A 243 -14.39 -17.02 -5.48
C PRO A 243 -14.38 -17.73 -4.12
N LEU A 244 -14.31 -17.02 -2.98
CA LEU A 244 -14.44 -17.69 -1.67
C LEU A 244 -15.32 -16.98 -0.62
N SER A 245 -16.09 -15.95 -0.97
CA SER A 245 -17.07 -15.35 -0.02
C SER A 245 -18.54 -15.74 -0.26
N ASN A 246 -18.83 -16.67 -1.18
CA ASN A 246 -20.21 -17.12 -1.47
C ASN A 246 -20.45 -18.62 -1.22
N LEU A 247 -19.70 -19.26 -0.33
CA LEU A 247 -20.14 -20.54 0.26
C LEU A 247 -21.17 -20.23 1.35
N LYS A 248 -22.42 -20.06 0.92
CA LYS A 248 -23.59 -20.16 1.80
C LYS A 248 -23.53 -21.51 2.51
N THR A 249 -23.45 -21.47 3.83
CA THR A 249 -23.75 -22.61 4.69
C THR A 249 -25.22 -22.98 4.49
N GLY A 250 -25.47 -24.01 3.69
CA GLY A 250 -26.78 -24.63 3.60
C GLY A 250 -27.09 -25.33 4.91
N THR A 251 -28.05 -24.80 5.67
CA THR A 251 -28.72 -25.56 6.72
C THR A 251 -29.67 -26.56 6.06
N PRO A 252 -29.63 -27.85 6.43
CA PRO A 252 -30.61 -28.82 5.95
C PRO A 252 -31.95 -28.58 6.65
N THR A 253 -33.01 -28.41 5.87
CA THR A 253 -34.40 -28.49 6.32
C THR A 253 -34.69 -29.92 6.79
N PRO A 254 -35.36 -30.14 7.94
CA PRO A 254 -35.86 -31.45 8.30
C PRO A 254 -37.03 -31.80 7.39
N GLY A 255 -36.95 -32.97 6.76
CA GLY A 255 -38.05 -33.59 6.04
C GLY A 255 -39.18 -33.93 7.01
N VAL A 256 -40.39 -33.69 6.52
CA VAL A 256 -41.65 -34.16 7.08
C VAL A 256 -41.72 -35.67 6.87
N ASP A 257 -41.91 -36.41 7.97
CA ASP A 257 -42.90 -37.47 8.13
C ASP A 257 -43.40 -37.44 9.57
#